data_AF-A0AB39VJ98-F1
#
_entry.id   AF-A0AB39VJ98-F1
#
_cell.length_a   1.000
_cell.length_b   1.000
_cell.length_c   1.000
_cell.angle_alpha   90.00
_cell.angle_beta   90.00
_cell.angle_gamma   90.00
#
_symmetry.space_group_name_H-M   'P 1'
#
loop_
_entity.id
_entity.type
_entity.pdbx_description
1 polymer ?
#
loop_
_entity_poly.entity_id
_entity_poly.type
_entity_poly.pdbx_seq_one_letter_code
_entity_poly.pdbx_strand_id
1 'polypeptide(L)' 'MRNNERCLKCGEKTFEIKKIAVPTTKTTKAKIGIDMFYLKICQNCGYTEMYSTKVLEKVKDPVKNY' A
#
# COMPACT_ATOMS: atom_id res chain seq x y z
N MET A 1 3.27 -2.18 -6.88
CA MET A 1 3.25 -3.25 -5.85
C MET A 1 4.20 -4.32 -6.35
N ARG A 2 5.07 -4.90 -5.51
CA ARG A 2 5.85 -6.07 -5.94
C ARG A 2 4.85 -7.15 -6.36
N ASN A 3 5.02 -7.65 -7.58
CA ASN A 3 4.02 -8.43 -8.30
C ASN A 3 3.93 -9.89 -7.80
N ASN A 4 3.83 -10.10 -6.48
CA ASN A 4 3.46 -11.41 -5.97
C ASN A 4 1.96 -11.58 -6.24
N GLU A 5 1.66 -12.25 -7.34
CA GLU A 5 0.31 -12.61 -7.78
C GLU A 5 -0.37 -13.63 -6.85
N ARG A 6 0.27 -14.04 -5.75
CA ARG A 6 -0.22 -15.03 -4.80
C ARG A 6 -0.20 -14.49 -3.37
N CYS A 7 -1.16 -14.94 -2.57
CA CYS A 7 -1.29 -14.60 -1.18
C CYS A 7 -0.13 -15.23 -0.42
N LEU A 8 0.60 -14.42 0.36
CA LEU A 8 1.74 -14.90 1.15
C LEU A 8 1.34 -15.95 2.21
N LYS A 9 0.06 -16.00 2.60
CA LYS A 9 -0.46 -16.94 3.60
C LYS A 9 -1.02 -18.22 2.99
N CYS A 10 -1.93 -18.14 2.01
CA CYS A 10 -2.64 -19.32 1.49
C CYS A 10 -2.37 -19.61 0.00
N GLY A 11 -1.56 -18.80 -0.68
CA GLY A 11 -1.24 -19.00 -2.10
C GLY A 11 -2.32 -18.60 -3.11
N GLU A 12 -3.50 -18.19 -2.64
CA GLU A 12 -4.63 -17.70 -3.46
C GLU A 12 -4.24 -16.53 -4.37
N LYS A 13 -4.87 -16.40 -5.54
CA LYS A 13 -4.60 -15.34 -6.53
C LYS A 13 -5.68 -14.26 -6.61
N THR A 14 -6.81 -14.47 -5.94
CA THR A 14 -7.92 -13.52 -5.89
C THR A 14 -7.75 -12.50 -4.76
N PHE A 15 -7.79 -11.21 -5.12
CA PHE A 15 -7.59 -10.09 -4.20
C PHE A 15 -8.57 -8.96 -4.43
N GLU A 16 -8.94 -8.31 -3.35
CA GLU A 16 -9.57 -6.99 -3.36
C GLU A 16 -8.53 -5.91 -3.06
N ILE A 17 -8.53 -4.82 -3.84
CA ILE A 17 -7.66 -3.67 -3.59
C ILE A 17 -8.51 -2.50 -3.09
N LYS A 18 -8.16 -1.95 -1.92
CA LYS A 18 -8.80 -0.74 -1.36
C LYS A 18 -7.77 0.37 -1.17
N LYS A 19 -8.19 1.62 -1.35
CA LYS A 19 -7.40 2.79 -0.96
C LYS A 19 -7.97 3.33 0.34
N ILE A 20 -7.13 3.50 1.36
CA ILE A 20 -7.53 3.99 2.68
C ILE A 20 -6.70 5.21 3.09
N ALA A 21 -7.31 6.07 3.92
CA ALA A 21 -6.64 7.17 4.59
C ALA A 21 -6.43 6.78 6.05
N VAL A 22 -5.19 6.85 6.53
CA VAL A 22 -4.81 6.50 7.90
C VAL A 22 -4.22 7.74 8.58
N PRO A 23 -4.75 8.16 9.74
CA PRO A 23 -4.08 9.17 10.56
C PRO A 23 -2.72 8.66 11.02
N THR A 24 -1.66 9.42 10.76
CA THR A 24 -0.30 9.07 11.15
C THR A 24 0.31 10.14 12.04
N THR A 25 1.25 9.75 12.88
CA THR A 25 2.06 10.69 13.64
C THR A 25 3.27 11.10 12.82
N LYS A 26 3.51 12.41 12.69
CA LYS A 26 4.77 12.91 12.10
C LYS A 26 5.84 13.01 13.17
N THR A 27 7.01 12.45 12.90
CA THR A 27 8.17 12.38 13.81
C THR A 27 8.66 13.77 14.27
N THR A 28 8.38 14.81 13.47
CA THR A 28 8.68 16.19 13.80
C THR A 28 7.44 16.92 14.32
N LYS A 29 7.41 17.15 15.64
CA LYS A 29 6.51 18.08 16.36
C LYS A 29 5.04 17.65 16.55
N ALA A 30 4.76 16.38 16.88
CA ALA A 30 3.43 15.93 17.33
C ALA A 30 2.28 16.42 16.42
N LYS A 31 2.52 16.50 15.10
CA LYS A 31 1.50 16.85 14.12
C LYS A 31 0.85 15.58 13.61
N ILE A 32 -0.48 15.52 13.69
CA ILE A 32 -1.27 14.46 13.07
C ILE A 32 -1.26 14.72 11.55
N GLY A 33 -0.75 13.76 10.79
CA GLY A 33 -0.86 13.71 9.34
C GLY A 33 -1.96 12.74 8.91
N ILE A 34 -2.32 12.80 7.63
CA ILE A 34 -3.10 11.76 6.97
C ILE A 34 -2.22 11.18 5.87
N ASP A 35 -1.98 9.88 5.93
CA ASP A 35 -1.26 9.15 4.91
C ASP A 35 -2.20 8.18 4.18
N MET A 36 -2.00 8.05 2.88
CA MET A 36 -2.80 7.18 2.04
C MET A 36 -2.08 5.86 1.83
N PHE A 37 -2.84 4.77 1.88
CA PHE A 37 -2.34 3.40 1.68
C PHE A 37 -3.25 2.62 0.74
N TYR A 38 -2.65 1.69 0.00
CA TYR A 38 -3.38 0.62 -0.66
C TYR A 38 -3.36 -0.63 0.23
N LEU A 39 -4.53 -1.19 0.48
CA LEU A 39 -4.70 -2.52 1.04
C LEU A 39 -4.88 -3.52 -0.10
N LYS A 40 -4.14 -4.62 -0.06
CA LYS A 40 -4.37 -5.80 -0.88
C LYS A 40 -4.86 -6.91 0.04
N ILE A 41 -6.13 -7.26 -0.10
CA ILE A 41 -6.84 -8.18 0.78
C ILE A 41 -7.09 -9.49 0.03
N CYS A 42 -6.62 -10.62 0.56
CA CYS A 42 -6.91 -11.93 0.00
C CYS A 42 -8.39 -12.27 0.20
N GLN A 43 -9.12 -12.57 -0.88
CA GLN A 43 -10.56 -12.88 -0.80
C GLN A 43 -10.86 -14.27 -0.22
N ASN A 44 -9.87 -15.16 -0.15
CA ASN A 44 -10.02 -16.48 0.47
C ASN A 44 -9.77 -16.44 1.98
N CYS A 45 -8.60 -15.96 2.43
CA CYS A 45 -8.19 -16.05 3.84
C CYS A 45 -8.14 -14.72 4.61
N GLY A 46 -8.47 -13.59 3.97
CA GLY A 46 -8.47 -12.27 4.59
C GLY A 46 -7.09 -11.66 4.89
N TYR A 47 -6.00 -12.38 4.59
CA TYR A 47 -4.65 -11.84 4.77
C TYR A 47 -4.50 -10.53 3.98
N THR A 48 -4.05 -9.48 4.67
CA THR A 48 -4.05 -8.12 4.15
C THR A 48 -2.64 -7.54 4.18
N GLU A 49 -2.18 -7.09 3.01
CA GLU A 49 -0.93 -6.37 2.85
C GLU A 49 -1.24 -4.87 2.72
N MET A 50 -0.44 -4.01 3.37
CA MET A 50 -0.59 -2.56 3.33
C MET A 50 0.60 -1.90 2.65
N TYR A 51 0.33 -1.05 1.65
CA TYR A 51 1.35 -0.40 0.83
C TYR A 51 1.17 1.12 0.84
N SER A 52 2.23 1.86 1.16
CA SER A 52 2.20 3.34 1.11
C SER A 52 2.03 3.83 -0.33
N THR A 53 1.02 4.69 -0.57
CA THR A 53 0.80 5.27 -1.91
C THR A 53 2.00 6.12 -2.34
N LYS A 54 2.61 6.86 -1.41
CA LYS A 54 3.76 7.75 -1.66
C LYS A 54 4.94 7.01 -2.27
N VAL A 55 5.17 5.76 -1.86
CA VAL A 55 6.27 4.94 -2.39
C VAL A 55 5.91 4.42 -3.78
N LEU A 56 4.66 4.02 -3.99
CA LEU A 56 4.20 3.48 -5.27
C LEU A 56 4.08 4.53 -6.38
N GLU A 57 3.68 5.75 -6.04
CA GLU A 57 3.57 6.87 -6.98
C GLU A 57 4.95 7.36 -7.42
N LYS A 58 5.93 7.45 -6.51
CA LYS A 58 7.32 7.80 -6.84
C LYS A 58 8.01 6.82 -7.81
N VAL A 59 7.54 5.58 -7.87
CA VAL A 59 8.07 4.58 -8.83
C VAL A 59 7.44 4.74 -10.23
N LYS A 60 6.31 5.43 -10.35
CA LYS A 60 5.63 5.68 -11.64
C LYS A 60 6.14 6.91 -12.39
N ASP A 61 6.72 7.88 -11.68
CA ASP A 61 7.44 9.00 -12.29
C ASP A 61 8.96 8.70 -12.27
N PRO A 62 9.51 7.99 -13.27
CA PRO A 62 10.94 8.05 -13.48
C PRO A 62 11.25 9.50 -13.84
N VAL A 63 12.16 10.09 -13.07
CA VAL A 63 12.76 11.40 -13.30
C VAL A 63 12.94 11.63 -14.81
N LYS A 64 12.13 12.53 -15.40
CA LYS A 64 12.49 13.18 -16.66
C LYS A 64 13.74 13.99 -16.35
N ASN A 65 14.90 13.40 -16.60
CA ASN A 65 16.15 14.15 -16.70
C ASN A 65 15.98 15.12 -17.87
N TYR A 66 15.79 16.40 -17.55
CA TYR A 66 15.99 17.52 -18.46
C TYR A 66 17.48 17.71 -18.74
#